data_AF-A0A382Q7Q6-F1
#
_entry.id   AF-A0A382Q7Q6-F1
#
_cell.length_a   1.000
_cell.length_b   1.000
_cell.length_c   1.000
_cell.angle_alpha   90.00
_cell.angle_beta   90.00
_cell.angle_gamma   90.00
#
_symmetry.space_group_name_H-M   'P 1'
#
loop_
_entity.id
_entity.type
_entity.pdbx_description
1 polymer ?
#
loop_
_entity_poly.entity_id
_entity_poly.type
_entity_poly.pdbx_seq_one_letter_code
_entity_poly.pdbx_strand_id
1 'polypeptide(L)'
;RSGHRIIGSPELGLSAAAAYGQEKGFVVHSLGDQVVGESRQVGVEHALMLRDMIKTNADNSPLLLLSGGETTVTVRGPGRGGPNQEYLLAAAQTLNGLPDAWGIACDTDGIDGSQDAAGAVIGPDTLARAAALGLDAETMLSENDAGTFFAVLNDAVVTGPTCTNINDFRALLYVPST
;
A
#
# COMPACT_ATOMS: atom_id res chain seq x y z
N ARG A 1 9.18 -6.17 42.22
CA ARG A 1 8.63 -6.85 41.01
C ARG A 1 8.58 -5.82 39.90
N SER A 2 9.16 -6.11 38.74
CA SER A 2 9.01 -5.31 37.52
C SER A 2 7.96 -5.94 36.60
N GLY A 3 7.34 -5.11 35.75
CA GLY A 3 6.44 -5.54 34.68
C GLY A 3 6.72 -4.71 33.42
N HIS A 4 6.40 -5.27 32.26
CA HIS A 4 6.56 -4.61 30.97
C HIS A 4 5.19 -4.50 30.27
N ARG A 5 4.99 -3.41 29.54
CA ARG A 5 3.79 -3.17 28.71
C ARG A 5 4.25 -2.61 27.37
N ILE A 6 3.74 -3.21 26.29
CA ILE A 6 3.89 -2.67 24.94
C ILE A 6 2.93 -1.49 24.81
N ILE A 7 3.46 -0.32 24.44
CA ILE A 7 2.69 0.92 24.26
C ILE A 7 2.58 1.37 22.80
N GLY A 8 3.31 0.69 21.91
CA GLY A 8 3.24 0.85 20.46
C GLY A 8 3.76 -0.43 19.79
N SER A 9 3.01 -0.93 18.82
CA SER A 9 3.39 -2.09 18.01
C SER A 9 2.68 -2.03 16.65
N PRO A 10 3.20 -2.74 15.64
CA PRO A 10 2.52 -2.88 14.35
C PRO A 10 1.08 -3.40 14.49
N GLU A 11 0.86 -4.43 15.32
CA GLU A 11 -0.45 -4.96 15.69
C GLU A 11 -1.43 -3.88 16.22
N LEU A 12 -0.97 -2.99 17.10
CA LEU A 12 -1.81 -1.93 17.67
C LEU A 12 -2.21 -0.92 16.58
N GLY A 13 -1.29 -0.56 15.69
CA GLY A 13 -1.56 0.32 14.55
C GLY A 13 -2.59 -0.27 13.60
N LEU A 14 -2.41 -1.53 13.19
CA LEU A 14 -3.37 -2.23 12.32
C LEU A 14 -4.74 -2.41 12.98
N SER A 15 -4.77 -2.73 14.28
CA SER A 15 -6.03 -2.88 15.01
C SER A 15 -6.81 -1.56 15.06
N ALA A 16 -6.11 -0.43 15.23
CA ALA A 16 -6.73 0.89 15.20
C ALA A 16 -7.30 1.22 13.81
N ALA A 17 -6.55 0.92 12.73
CA ALA A 17 -7.03 1.10 11.37
C ALA A 17 -8.22 0.20 11.04
N ALA A 18 -8.21 -1.05 11.52
CA ALA A 18 -9.31 -1.98 11.36
C ALA A 18 -10.59 -1.49 12.06
N ALA A 19 -10.47 -1.03 13.31
CA ALA A 19 -11.59 -0.47 14.06
C ALA A 19 -12.17 0.78 13.36
N TYR A 20 -11.30 1.67 12.86
CA TYR A 20 -11.73 2.83 12.10
C TYR A 20 -12.43 2.44 10.79
N GLY A 21 -11.92 1.47 10.04
CA GLY A 21 -12.56 0.95 8.83
C GLY A 21 -13.97 0.39 9.10
N GLN A 22 -14.11 -0.40 10.17
CA GLN A 22 -15.41 -0.92 10.61
C GLN A 22 -16.40 0.20 10.97
N GLU A 23 -15.95 1.24 11.66
CA GLU A 23 -16.77 2.43 11.96
C GLU A 23 -17.24 3.15 10.69
N LYS A 24 -16.42 3.16 9.64
CA LYS A 24 -16.78 3.69 8.32
C LYS A 24 -17.60 2.73 7.45
N GLY A 25 -17.97 1.57 7.98
CA GLY A 25 -18.85 0.60 7.31
C GLY A 25 -18.11 -0.38 6.39
N PHE A 26 -16.78 -0.42 6.42
CA PHE A 26 -16.01 -1.39 5.64
C PHE A 26 -16.11 -2.79 6.23
N VAL A 27 -16.17 -3.79 5.36
CA VAL A 27 -15.86 -5.17 5.71
C VAL A 27 -14.34 -5.33 5.71
N VAL A 28 -13.76 -5.32 6.90
CA VAL A 28 -12.30 -5.34 7.10
C VAL A 28 -11.75 -6.76 7.12
N HIS A 29 -10.74 -7.00 6.31
CA HIS A 29 -9.93 -8.21 6.28
C HIS A 29 -8.48 -7.86 6.59
N SER A 30 -7.97 -8.27 7.75
CA SER A 30 -6.57 -8.03 8.13
C SER A 30 -5.74 -9.29 7.92
N LEU A 31 -4.61 -9.14 7.22
CA LEU A 31 -3.60 -10.17 7.02
C LEU A 31 -2.56 -10.20 8.14
N GLY A 32 -2.71 -9.33 9.14
CA GLY A 32 -1.79 -9.21 10.27
C GLY A 32 -0.58 -8.33 9.99
N ASP A 33 0.33 -8.27 10.96
CA ASP A 33 1.47 -7.36 11.02
C ASP A 33 2.83 -8.02 10.77
N GLN A 34 2.82 -9.27 10.29
CA GLN A 34 4.03 -10.07 10.06
C GLN A 34 4.23 -10.40 8.58
N VAL A 35 3.64 -9.63 7.66
CA VAL A 35 3.84 -9.85 6.23
C VAL A 35 5.27 -9.48 5.86
N VAL A 36 5.96 -10.43 5.25
CA VAL A 36 7.34 -10.32 4.78
C VAL A 36 7.45 -10.88 3.36
N GLY A 37 8.50 -10.50 2.65
CA GLY A 37 8.76 -10.99 1.30
C GLY A 37 9.19 -9.88 0.35
N GLU A 38 9.24 -10.21 -0.93
CA GLU A 38 9.58 -9.25 -1.99
C GLU A 38 8.38 -8.34 -2.26
N SER A 39 8.57 -7.03 -2.13
CA SER A 39 7.51 -6.02 -2.10
C SER A 39 6.57 -6.11 -3.30
N ARG A 40 7.14 -6.25 -4.51
CA ARG A 40 6.35 -6.41 -5.74
C ARG A 40 5.51 -7.69 -5.77
N GLN A 41 5.98 -8.78 -5.15
CA GLN A 41 5.24 -10.05 -5.10
C GLN A 41 4.05 -9.92 -4.14
N VAL A 42 4.29 -9.37 -2.95
CA VAL A 42 3.24 -9.11 -1.95
C VAL A 42 2.17 -8.16 -2.54
N GLY A 43 2.59 -7.15 -3.31
CA GLY A 43 1.68 -6.23 -4.03
C GLY A 43 0.75 -6.95 -5.00
N VAL A 44 1.28 -7.89 -5.79
CA VAL A 44 0.51 -8.72 -6.71
C VAL A 44 -0.47 -9.61 -5.94
N GLU A 45 0.01 -10.32 -4.91
CA GLU A 45 -0.80 -11.25 -4.12
C GLU A 45 -1.99 -10.55 -3.45
N HIS A 46 -1.77 -9.40 -2.81
CA HIS A 46 -2.82 -8.64 -2.16
C HIS A 46 -3.82 -8.05 -3.16
N ALA A 47 -3.36 -7.56 -4.32
CA ALA A 47 -4.26 -7.07 -5.36
C ALA A 47 -5.14 -8.20 -5.94
N LEU A 48 -4.59 -9.40 -6.12
CA LEU A 48 -5.38 -10.57 -6.53
C LEU A 48 -6.40 -10.96 -5.46
N MET A 49 -6.00 -10.95 -4.18
CA MET A 49 -6.92 -11.21 -3.08
C MET A 49 -8.08 -10.21 -3.05
N LEU A 50 -7.81 -8.91 -3.19
CA LEU A 50 -8.87 -7.90 -3.26
C LEU A 50 -9.82 -8.17 -4.43
N ARG A 51 -9.29 -8.50 -5.62
CA ARG A 51 -10.13 -8.84 -6.79
C ARG A 51 -11.04 -10.03 -6.51
N ASP A 52 -10.54 -11.05 -5.83
CA ASP A 52 -11.32 -12.24 -5.49
C ASP A 52 -12.38 -11.93 -4.42
N MET A 53 -12.04 -11.11 -3.42
CA MET A 53 -13.01 -10.61 -2.44
C MET A 53 -14.15 -9.87 -3.14
N ILE A 54 -13.85 -8.94 -4.05
CA ILE A 54 -14.85 -8.18 -4.83
C ILE A 54 -15.75 -9.13 -5.64
N LYS A 55 -15.19 -10.14 -6.31
CA LYS A 55 -16.00 -11.11 -7.09
C LYS A 55 -17.01 -11.87 -6.22
N THR A 56 -16.66 -12.15 -4.97
CA THR A 56 -17.53 -12.86 -4.01
C THR A 56 -18.42 -11.93 -3.19
N ASN A 57 -18.30 -10.61 -3.38
CA ASN A 57 -18.97 -9.57 -2.61
C ASN A 57 -20.41 -9.33 -3.10
N ALA A 58 -21.32 -10.25 -2.79
CA ALA A 58 -22.68 -10.26 -3.36
C ALA A 58 -23.54 -9.04 -2.99
N ASP A 59 -23.29 -8.41 -1.85
CA ASP A 59 -24.00 -7.23 -1.37
C ASP A 59 -23.35 -5.91 -1.81
N ASN A 60 -22.24 -5.99 -2.56
CA ASN A 60 -21.45 -4.86 -3.00
C ASN A 60 -21.05 -3.92 -1.84
N SER A 61 -20.71 -4.50 -0.67
CA SER A 61 -20.24 -3.74 0.48
C SER A 61 -18.84 -3.15 0.25
N PRO A 62 -18.49 -2.00 0.86
CA PRO A 62 -17.12 -1.49 0.81
C PRO A 62 -16.16 -2.45 1.54
N LEU A 63 -15.00 -2.73 0.94
CA LEU A 63 -14.02 -3.70 1.45
C LEU A 63 -12.71 -3.01 1.80
N LEU A 64 -12.07 -3.47 2.88
CA LEU A 64 -10.77 -2.98 3.32
C LEU A 64 -9.85 -4.17 3.60
N LEU A 65 -8.81 -4.35 2.79
CA LEU A 65 -7.74 -5.32 3.02
C LEU A 65 -6.56 -4.60 3.69
N LEU A 66 -6.20 -5.03 4.89
CA LEU A 66 -5.09 -4.46 5.67
C LEU A 66 -3.94 -5.45 5.79
N SER A 67 -2.72 -4.93 5.77
CA SER A 67 -1.53 -5.67 6.19
C SER A 67 -0.47 -4.74 6.74
N GLY A 68 0.38 -5.26 7.61
CA GLY A 68 1.60 -4.62 8.05
C GLY A 68 2.74 -5.64 8.07
N GLY A 69 3.90 -5.23 8.58
CA GLY A 69 5.11 -6.03 8.56
C GLY A 69 6.22 -5.30 7.83
N GLU A 70 7.16 -6.04 7.25
CA GLU A 70 8.37 -5.47 6.64
C GLU A 70 8.68 -6.22 5.35
N THR A 71 8.43 -5.58 4.21
CA THR A 71 8.81 -6.13 2.91
C THR A 71 10.15 -5.59 2.44
N THR A 72 10.84 -6.32 1.58
CA THR A 72 12.13 -5.90 1.03
C THR A 72 12.07 -5.75 -0.47
N VAL A 73 13.03 -5.01 -1.03
CA VAL A 73 13.19 -4.81 -2.47
C VAL A 73 14.54 -5.39 -2.90
N THR A 74 14.51 -6.28 -3.87
CA THR A 74 15.72 -6.66 -4.61
C THR A 74 16.01 -5.60 -5.68
N VAL A 75 16.98 -4.72 -5.40
CA VAL A 75 17.38 -3.66 -6.34
C VAL A 75 18.12 -4.26 -7.55
N ARG A 76 17.64 -3.94 -8.75
CA ARG A 76 18.13 -4.42 -10.05
C ARG A 76 18.40 -3.28 -11.03
N GLY A 77 17.64 -2.19 -10.92
CA GLY A 77 17.79 -1.01 -11.78
C GLY A 77 18.39 0.21 -11.08
N PRO A 78 18.61 1.29 -11.83
CA PRO A 78 19.16 2.54 -11.33
C PRO A 78 18.10 3.48 -10.71
N GLY A 79 16.84 3.04 -10.64
CA GLY A 79 15.72 3.84 -10.15
C GLY A 79 15.80 4.18 -8.67
N ARG A 80 14.82 4.96 -8.22
CA ARG A 80 14.62 5.30 -6.81
C ARG A 80 13.24 4.88 -6.31
N GLY A 81 13.16 4.56 -5.03
CA GLY A 81 11.90 4.29 -4.33
C GLY A 81 12.15 3.49 -3.06
N GLY A 82 11.09 2.90 -2.53
CA GLY A 82 11.14 1.99 -1.39
C GLY A 82 10.15 0.84 -1.48
N PRO A 83 10.17 -0.05 -0.48
CA PRO A 83 9.27 -1.21 -0.39
C PRO A 83 7.79 -0.87 -0.60
N ASN A 84 7.27 0.18 0.05
CA ASN A 84 5.85 0.51 0.00
C ASN A 84 5.43 1.05 -1.38
N GLN A 85 6.26 1.89 -1.99
CA GLN A 85 6.07 2.35 -3.36
C GLN A 85 6.15 1.19 -4.35
N GLU A 86 7.13 0.29 -4.20
CA GLU A 86 7.28 -0.86 -5.09
C GLU A 86 6.10 -1.84 -4.97
N TYR A 87 5.64 -2.10 -3.74
CA TYR A 87 4.41 -2.83 -3.45
C TYR A 87 3.20 -2.20 -4.16
N LEU A 88 3.00 -0.89 -4.03
CA LEU A 88 1.85 -0.21 -4.61
C LEU A 88 1.87 -0.16 -6.13
N LEU A 89 3.04 0.02 -6.74
CA LEU A 89 3.14 0.03 -8.20
C LEU A 89 2.79 -1.35 -8.77
N ALA A 90 3.28 -2.43 -8.14
CA ALA A 90 2.90 -3.80 -8.52
C ALA A 90 1.41 -4.08 -8.29
N ALA A 91 0.84 -3.58 -7.18
CA ALA A 91 -0.59 -3.67 -6.92
C ALA A 91 -1.43 -2.92 -7.97
N ALA A 92 -1.03 -1.69 -8.33
CA ALA A 92 -1.70 -0.89 -9.36
C ALA A 92 -1.71 -1.59 -10.72
N GLN A 93 -0.58 -2.16 -11.14
CA GLN A 93 -0.50 -2.96 -12.37
C GLN A 93 -1.43 -4.19 -12.33
N THR A 94 -1.53 -4.85 -11.18
CA THR A 94 -2.36 -6.05 -11.00
C THR A 94 -3.86 -5.74 -10.94
N LEU A 95 -4.22 -4.60 -10.33
CA LEU A 95 -5.58 -4.06 -10.33
C LEU A 95 -5.97 -3.54 -11.72
N ASN A 96 -5.01 -3.04 -12.49
CA ASN A 96 -5.18 -2.63 -13.89
C ASN A 96 -6.38 -1.68 -14.12
N GLY A 97 -6.47 -0.63 -13.30
CA GLY A 97 -7.55 0.35 -13.38
C GLY A 97 -8.92 -0.19 -12.96
N LEU A 98 -8.94 -1.21 -12.09
CA LEU A 98 -10.18 -1.74 -11.51
C LEU A 98 -11.01 -0.58 -10.91
N PRO A 99 -12.25 -0.36 -11.38
CA PRO A 99 -13.10 0.70 -10.85
C PRO A 99 -13.29 0.56 -9.34
N ASP A 100 -13.42 1.71 -8.67
CA ASP A 100 -13.67 1.80 -7.22
C ASP A 100 -12.57 1.19 -6.32
N ALA A 101 -11.44 0.76 -6.89
CA ALA A 101 -10.31 0.22 -6.17
C ALA A 101 -9.25 1.30 -5.85
N TRP A 102 -8.85 1.36 -4.59
CA TRP A 102 -7.89 2.34 -4.08
C TRP A 102 -6.82 1.65 -3.24
N GLY A 103 -5.71 2.32 -2.99
CA GLY A 103 -4.68 1.78 -2.12
C GLY A 103 -3.77 2.85 -1.52
N ILE A 104 -3.20 2.51 -0.38
CA ILE A 104 -2.14 3.26 0.29
C ILE A 104 -1.16 2.27 0.92
N ALA A 105 0.13 2.60 0.87
CA ALA A 105 1.18 1.87 1.55
C ALA A 105 2.20 2.89 2.02
N CYS A 106 2.55 2.85 3.31
CA CYS A 106 3.52 3.75 3.89
C CYS A 106 4.34 3.09 5.00
N ASP A 107 5.60 3.47 5.11
CA ASP A 107 6.39 3.27 6.32
C ASP A 107 5.91 4.26 7.39
N THR A 108 5.70 3.76 8.61
CA THR A 108 5.20 4.57 9.71
C THR A 108 6.24 5.52 10.28
N ASP A 109 7.53 5.38 9.95
CA ASP A 109 8.56 6.36 10.30
C ASP A 109 8.62 7.60 9.39
N GLY A 110 7.93 7.52 8.27
CA GLY A 110 7.81 8.59 7.28
C GLY A 110 8.81 8.48 6.12
N ILE A 111 9.58 7.39 6.02
CA ILE A 111 10.63 7.20 5.01
C ILE A 111 10.51 5.82 4.34
N ASP A 112 10.23 5.81 3.04
CA ASP A 112 10.17 4.60 2.22
C ASP A 112 11.38 4.53 1.28
N GLY A 113 12.49 4.02 1.80
CA GLY A 113 13.76 3.84 1.08
C GLY A 113 14.55 5.14 0.84
N SER A 114 13.96 6.13 0.18
CA SER A 114 14.55 7.47 -0.01
C SER A 114 13.78 8.53 0.79
N GLN A 115 14.50 9.51 1.36
CA GLN A 115 14.03 10.42 2.43
C GLN A 115 12.82 11.31 2.08
N ASP A 116 12.31 11.27 0.86
CA ASP A 116 11.35 12.24 0.36
C ASP A 116 9.89 11.83 0.56
N ALA A 117 9.60 10.54 0.79
CA ALA A 117 8.24 10.04 0.92
C ALA A 117 8.16 8.90 1.93
N ALA A 118 7.04 8.83 2.64
CA ALA A 118 6.66 7.70 3.49
C ALA A 118 6.11 6.52 2.66
N GLY A 119 5.71 6.76 1.42
CA GLY A 119 5.07 5.78 0.56
C GLY A 119 4.27 6.45 -0.56
N ALA A 120 3.10 5.90 -0.91
CA ALA A 120 2.26 6.43 -1.98
C ALA A 120 0.77 6.07 -1.82
N VAL A 121 -0.06 6.60 -2.71
CA VAL A 121 -1.45 6.18 -2.93
C VAL A 121 -1.68 5.74 -4.38
N ILE A 122 -2.69 4.89 -4.59
CA ILE A 122 -3.17 4.51 -5.92
C ILE A 122 -4.69 4.62 -5.98
N GLY A 123 -5.21 4.89 -7.18
CA GLY A 123 -6.63 4.89 -7.50
C GLY A 123 -6.90 4.24 -8.85
N PRO A 124 -8.18 4.17 -9.27
CA PRO A 124 -8.57 3.51 -10.51
C PRO A 124 -8.01 4.20 -11.76
N ASP A 125 -7.61 5.48 -11.65
CA ASP A 125 -7.08 6.28 -12.75
C ASP A 125 -5.54 6.37 -12.78
N THR A 126 -4.82 5.83 -11.79
CA THR A 126 -3.37 5.99 -11.63
C THR A 126 -2.59 5.60 -12.89
N LEU A 127 -2.89 4.43 -13.47
CA LEU A 127 -2.20 3.97 -14.70
C LEU A 127 -2.55 4.81 -15.93
N ALA A 128 -3.80 5.29 -16.02
CA ALA A 128 -4.22 6.15 -17.13
C ALA A 128 -3.54 7.52 -17.05
N ARG A 129 -3.44 8.11 -15.84
CA ARG A 129 -2.68 9.35 -15.59
C ARG A 129 -1.20 9.17 -15.91
N ALA A 130 -0.60 8.05 -15.51
CA ALA A 130 0.79 7.73 -15.82
C ALA A 130 1.05 7.66 -17.33
N ALA A 131 0.22 6.90 -18.05
CA ALA A 131 0.33 6.77 -19.50
C ALA A 131 0.17 8.12 -20.23
N ALA A 132 -0.75 8.98 -19.76
CA ALA A 132 -0.92 10.34 -20.31
C ALA A 132 0.31 11.25 -20.13
N LEU A 133 1.16 10.95 -19.14
CA LEU A 133 2.44 11.62 -18.88
C LEU A 133 3.63 10.91 -19.53
N GLY A 134 3.40 9.83 -20.29
CA GLY A 134 4.45 9.03 -20.93
C GLY A 134 5.24 8.14 -19.99
N LEU A 135 4.72 7.86 -18.79
CA LEU A 135 5.33 6.93 -17.83
C LEU A 135 4.93 5.49 -18.17
N ASP A 136 5.91 4.59 -18.20
CA ASP A 136 5.68 3.15 -18.37
C ASP A 136 5.84 2.42 -17.04
N ALA A 137 4.71 2.02 -16.44
CA ALA A 137 4.70 1.41 -15.11
C ALA A 137 5.51 0.10 -15.04
N GLU A 138 5.56 -0.68 -16.12
CA GLU A 138 6.29 -1.95 -16.16
C GLU A 138 7.80 -1.73 -16.14
N THR A 139 8.29 -0.85 -17.01
CA THR A 139 9.70 -0.43 -17.04
C THR A 139 10.10 0.17 -15.70
N MET A 140 9.33 1.12 -15.17
CA MET A 140 9.65 1.76 -13.90
C MET A 140 9.67 0.78 -12.73
N LEU A 141 8.76 -0.20 -12.67
CA LEU A 141 8.81 -1.26 -11.65
C LEU A 141 10.05 -2.16 -11.83
N SER A 142 10.37 -2.53 -13.07
CA SER A 142 11.53 -3.37 -13.40
C SER A 142 12.86 -2.70 -13.02
N GLU A 143 12.91 -1.37 -13.13
CA GLU A 143 14.09 -0.55 -12.85
C GLU A 143 14.16 -0.03 -11.41
N ASN A 144 13.22 -0.44 -10.53
CA ASN A 144 13.07 0.03 -9.15
C ASN A 144 12.85 1.56 -9.05
N ASP A 145 12.13 2.15 -9.99
CA ASP A 145 11.88 3.60 -10.07
C ASP A 145 10.45 4.02 -9.64
N ALA A 146 9.85 3.27 -8.71
CA ALA A 146 8.50 3.57 -8.21
C ALA A 146 8.40 4.95 -7.54
N GLY A 147 9.48 5.43 -6.93
CA GLY A 147 9.53 6.76 -6.31
C GLY A 147 9.35 7.89 -7.33
N THR A 148 10.01 7.81 -8.49
CA THR A 148 9.81 8.78 -9.58
C THR A 148 8.39 8.68 -10.13
N PHE A 149 7.85 7.46 -10.30
CA PHE A 149 6.49 7.23 -10.79
C PHE A 149 5.44 7.98 -9.97
N PHE A 150 5.46 7.80 -8.64
CA PHE A 150 4.50 8.47 -7.75
C PHE A 150 4.78 9.96 -7.57
N ALA A 151 6.04 10.39 -7.62
CA ALA A 151 6.39 11.81 -7.54
C ALA A 151 5.84 12.60 -8.75
N VAL A 152 5.99 12.07 -9.96
CA VAL A 152 5.49 12.72 -11.19
C VAL A 152 3.96 12.79 -11.21
N LEU A 153 3.28 11.79 -10.66
CA LEU A 153 1.82 11.78 -10.51
C LEU A 153 1.30 12.65 -9.38
N ASN A 154 2.18 13.15 -8.50
CA ASN A 154 1.81 13.79 -7.24
C ASN A 154 0.95 12.87 -6.34
N ASP A 155 1.25 11.57 -6.36
CA ASP A 155 0.59 10.52 -5.59
C ASP A 155 1.49 9.98 -4.44
N ALA A 156 2.68 10.55 -4.26
CA ALA A 156 3.56 10.23 -3.14
C ALA A 156 2.99 10.74 -1.81
N VAL A 157 3.10 9.93 -0.75
CA VAL A 157 2.69 10.33 0.61
C VAL A 157 3.90 10.92 1.32
N VAL A 158 3.85 12.21 1.63
CA VAL A 158 4.92 12.93 2.33
C VAL A 158 4.43 13.38 3.70
N THR A 159 4.86 12.70 4.75
CA THR A 159 4.50 13.02 6.14
C THR A 159 5.55 13.88 6.83
N GLY A 160 6.80 13.84 6.34
CA GLY A 160 7.97 14.16 7.16
C GLY A 160 8.20 13.10 8.25
N PRO A 161 9.20 13.30 9.14
CA PRO A 161 9.50 12.36 10.21
C PRO A 161 8.33 12.29 11.20
N THR A 162 7.80 11.09 11.42
CA THR A 162 6.69 10.86 12.36
C THR A 162 7.17 10.67 13.80
N CYS A 163 8.48 10.45 13.98
CA CYS A 163 9.14 10.16 15.26
C CYS A 163 8.64 8.88 15.96
N THR A 164 8.09 7.94 15.21
CA THR A 164 7.73 6.58 15.64
C THR A 164 8.06 5.59 14.53
N ASN A 165 8.22 4.31 14.83
CA ASN A 165 8.31 3.27 13.80
C ASN A 165 7.65 1.99 14.32
N ILE A 166 6.56 1.59 13.66
CA ILE A 166 5.88 0.31 13.83
C ILE A 166 5.77 -0.42 12.47
N ASN A 167 6.82 -0.27 11.65
CA ASN A 167 7.01 -0.82 10.32
C ASN A 167 5.99 -0.31 9.30
N ASP A 168 5.75 -1.09 8.24
CA ASP A 168 4.86 -0.74 7.15
C ASP A 168 3.38 -0.82 7.54
N PHE A 169 2.60 0.10 6.99
CA PHE A 169 1.14 0.07 6.96
C PHE A 169 0.67 0.03 5.50
N ARG A 170 -0.13 -0.98 5.14
CA ARG A 170 -0.71 -1.15 3.80
C ARG A 170 -2.21 -1.36 3.89
N ALA A 171 -2.94 -0.66 3.03
CA ALA A 171 -4.37 -0.80 2.84
C ALA A 171 -4.73 -0.81 1.36
N LEU A 172 -5.50 -1.80 0.92
CA LEU A 172 -6.21 -1.78 -0.36
C LEU A 172 -7.71 -1.74 -0.08
N LEU A 173 -8.44 -0.92 -0.83
CA LEU A 173 -9.85 -0.64 -0.61
C LEU A 173 -10.65 -0.90 -1.87
N TYR A 174 -11.89 -1.34 -1.68
CA TYR A 174 -12.95 -1.26 -2.67
C TYR A 174 -14.07 -0.37 -2.12
N VAL A 175 -14.36 0.73 -2.80
CA VAL A 175 -15.36 1.73 -2.38
C VAL A 175 -16.38 1.89 -3.50
N PRO A 176 -17.40 1.03 -3.55
CA PRO A 176 -18.35 1.00 -4.66
C PRO A 176 -19.02 2.36 -4.83
N SER A 177 -19.05 2.85 -6.06
CA SER A 177 -19.79 4.06 -6.42
C SER A 177 -21.28 3.85 -6.09
N THR A 178 -21.89 4.83 -5.41
CA THR A 178 -23.30 4.82 -4.99
C THR A 178 -24.25 5.14 -6.13
#